data_AF-A0A4U8T5K6-F1
#
_entry.id   AF-A0A4U8T5K6-F1
#
_cell.length_a   1.000
_cell.length_b   1.000
_cell.length_c   1.000
_cell.angle_alpha   90.00
_cell.angle_beta   90.00
_cell.angle_gamma   90.00
#
_symmetry.space_group_name_H-M   'P 1'
#
loop_
_entity.id
_entity.type
_entity.pdbx_description
1 polymer ?
#
loop_
_entity_poly.entity_id
_entity_poly.type
_entity_poly.pdbx_seq_one_letter_code
_entity_poly.pdbx_strand_id
1 'polypeptide(L)' 'MDKARFMELFKQTGFKNKNELAKYLGIPHATCNNWGSTTPYPKWLESFLNTYIELKTLKEQIKN' A
#
# COMPACT_ATOMS: atom_id res chain seq x y z
N MET A 1 -10.91 -0.47 -4.80
CA MET A 1 -11.03 -0.87 -3.39
C MET A 1 -11.75 0.16 -2.53
N ASP A 2 -12.35 -0.32 -1.44
CA ASP A 2 -12.86 0.50 -0.35
C ASP A 2 -11.83 0.62 0.80
N LYS A 3 -12.21 1.26 1.91
CA LYS A 3 -11.36 1.42 3.08
C LYS A 3 -11.02 0.09 3.76
N ALA A 4 -11.97 -0.85 3.83
CA ALA A 4 -11.74 -2.13 4.48
C ALA A 4 -10.67 -2.94 3.72
N ARG A 5 -10.83 -3.03 2.40
CA ARG A 5 -9.88 -3.70 1.51
C ARG A 5 -8.51 -3.03 1.51
N PHE A 6 -8.45 -1.70 1.53
CA PHE A 6 -7.17 -0.99 1.69
C PHE A 6 -6.46 -1.37 2.99
N MET A 7 -7.16 -1.35 4.14
CA MET A 7 -6.55 -1.63 5.44
C MET A 7 -6.06 -3.08 5.54
N GLU A 8 -6.80 -4.03 4.97
CA GLU A 8 -6.42 -5.44 4.87
C GLU A 8 -5.09 -5.62 4.13
N LEU A 9 -4.98 -5.05 2.92
CA LEU A 9 -3.77 -5.12 2.10
C LEU A 9 -2.61 -4.36 2.75
N PHE A 10 -2.89 -3.15 3.24
CA PHE A 10 -1.89 -2.29 3.85
C PHE A 10 -1.19 -2.96 5.04
N LYS A 11 -1.95 -3.68 5.89
CA LYS A 11 -1.38 -4.44 7.01
C LYS A 11 -0.36 -5.50 6.57
N GLN A 12 -0.58 -6.15 5.43
CA GLN A 12 0.30 -7.21 4.92
C GLN A 12 1.62 -6.67 4.35
N THR A 13 1.61 -5.41 3.86
CA THR A 13 2.84 -4.78 3.34
C THR A 13 3.92 -4.61 4.41
N GLY A 14 3.53 -4.37 5.66
CA GLY A 14 4.45 -4.01 6.75
C GLY A 14 4.83 -2.52 6.82
N PHE A 15 4.24 -1.66 5.97
CA PHE A 15 4.34 -0.21 6.17
C PHE A 15 3.66 0.20 7.48
N LYS A 16 4.31 1.04 8.28
CA LYS A 16 3.79 1.45 9.61
C LYS A 16 2.66 2.47 9.50
N ASN A 17 2.68 3.30 8.46
CA ASN A 17 1.70 4.37 8.25
C ASN A 17 1.70 4.85 6.79
N LYS A 18 0.69 5.66 6.44
CA LYS A 18 0.53 6.22 5.08
C LYS A 18 1.70 7.12 4.65
N ASN A 19 2.47 7.68 5.57
CA ASN A 19 3.66 8.48 5.24
C ASN A 19 4.80 7.62 4.70
N GLU A 20 5.02 6.43 5.25
CA GLU A 20 5.98 5.46 4.69
C GLU A 20 5.58 5.02 3.28
N LEU A 21 4.28 4.74 3.07
CA LEU A 21 3.76 4.42 1.73
C LEU A 21 3.93 5.59 0.75
N ALA A 22 3.64 6.82 1.17
CA ALA A 22 3.82 8.01 0.34
C ALA A 22 5.28 8.19 -0.09
N LYS A 23 6.23 8.03 0.85
CA LYS A 23 7.67 8.06 0.57
C LYS A 23 8.08 6.96 -0.42
N TYR A 24 7.59 5.74 -0.22
CA TYR A 24 7.88 4.62 -1.12
C TYR A 24 7.37 4.88 -2.55
N LEU A 25 6.16 5.44 -2.67
CA LEU A 25 5.53 5.74 -3.95
C LEU A 25 6.05 7.03 -4.60
N GLY A 26 6.88 7.82 -3.91
CA GLY A 26 7.38 9.10 -4.41
C GLY A 26 6.28 10.17 -4.55
N ILE A 27 5.22 10.10 -3.74
CA ILE A 27 4.10 11.06 -3.79
C ILE A 27 4.01 11.89 -2.51
N PRO A 28 3.38 13.07 -2.54
CA PRO A 28 3.18 13.87 -1.34
C PRO A 28 2.37 13.12 -0.28
N HIS A 29 2.79 13.23 0.99
CA HIS A 29 2.09 12.63 2.13
C HIS A 29 0.61 13.04 2.17
N ALA A 30 0.30 14.32 1.91
CA ALA A 30 -1.06 14.82 1.89
C ALA A 30 -1.96 14.08 0.88
N THR A 31 -1.44 13.75 -0.30
CA THR A 31 -2.14 12.97 -1.32
C THR A 31 -2.49 11.59 -0.81
N CYS A 32 -1.51 10.85 -0.28
CA CYS A 32 -1.72 9.51 0.26
C CYS A 32 -2.67 9.52 1.48
N ASN A 33 -2.53 10.52 2.35
CA ASN A 33 -3.32 10.64 3.57
C ASN A 33 -4.82 10.80 3.27
N ASN A 34 -5.15 11.60 2.25
CA ASN A 34 -6.52 11.90 1.84
C ASN A 34 -7.25 10.75 1.13
N TRP A 35 -6.55 9.69 0.74
CA TRP A 35 -7.18 8.51 0.14
C TRP A 35 -8.16 7.82 1.07
N GLY A 36 -9.35 7.52 0.54
CA GLY A 36 -10.45 6.91 1.27
C GLY A 36 -11.19 7.86 2.20
N SER A 37 -10.89 9.17 2.13
CA SER A 37 -11.60 10.23 2.85
C SER A 37 -12.17 11.23 1.86
N THR A 38 -11.37 12.21 1.42
CA THR A 38 -11.78 13.23 0.45
C THR A 38 -11.38 12.87 -0.98
N THR A 39 -10.42 11.96 -1.14
CA THR A 39 -9.97 11.49 -2.45
C THR A 39 -10.23 9.98 -2.55
N PRO A 40 -10.84 9.49 -3.65
CA PRO A 40 -10.94 8.06 -3.90
C PRO A 40 -9.57 7.40 -3.94
N TYR A 41 -9.50 6.11 -3.60
CA TYR A 41 -8.27 5.36 -3.80
C TYR A 41 -7.93 5.29 -5.30
N PRO A 42 -6.65 5.49 -5.70
CA PRO A 42 -6.25 5.33 -7.09
C PRO A 42 -6.55 3.93 -7.61
N LYS A 43 -7.00 3.83 -8.87
CA LYS A 43 -7.37 2.55 -9.51
C LYS A 43 -6.24 1.51 -9.49
N TRP A 44 -5.00 1.97 -9.60
CA TRP A 44 -3.80 1.11 -9.63
C TRP A 44 -3.33 0.66 -8.23
N LEU A 45 -3.81 1.29 -7.15
CA LEU A 45 -3.24 1.10 -5.82
C LEU A 45 -3.44 -0.33 -5.30
N GLU A 46 -4.57 -0.95 -5.61
CA GLU A 46 -4.85 -2.33 -5.22
C GLU A 46 -3.90 -3.32 -5.92
N SER A 47 -3.71 -3.19 -7.23
CA SER A 47 -2.74 -4.01 -7.98
C SER A 47 -1.32 -3.84 -7.43
N PHE A 48 -0.93 -2.59 -7.15
CA PHE A 48 0.37 -2.30 -6.56
C PHE A 48 0.57 -2.98 -5.20
N LEU A 49 -0.40 -2.88 -4.28
CA LEU A 49 -0.28 -3.47 -2.95
C LEU A 49 -0.19 -5.00 -3.03
N ASN A 50 -1.00 -5.64 -3.87
CA ASN A 50 -0.96 -7.09 -4.08
C ASN A 50 0.41 -7.54 -4.61
N THR A 51 0.93 -6.90 -5.65
CA THR A 51 2.25 -7.23 -6.22
C THR A 51 3.37 -6.98 -5.21
N TYR A 52 3.28 -5.90 -4.42
CA TYR A 52 4.27 -5.64 -3.38
C TYR A 52 4.31 -6.75 -2.32
N ILE A 53 3.14 -7.22 -1.87
CA ILE A 53 3.02 -8.32 -0.91
C ILE A 53 3.59 -9.61 -1.50
N GLU A 54 3.23 -9.95 -2.74
CA GLU A 54 3.73 -11.14 -3.44
C GLU A 54 5.26 -11.13 -3.56
N LEU A 55 5.84 -10.02 -4.03
CA LEU A 55 7.28 -9.87 -4.15
C LEU A 55 8.00 -9.96 -2.81
N LYS A 56 7.38 -9.46 -1.74
CA LYS A 56 7.93 -9.57 -0.38
C LYS A 56 7.97 -11.03 0.07
N THR A 57 6.87 -11.77 -0.10
CA THR A 57 6.78 -13.19 0.23
C THR A 57 7.79 -14.02 -0.55
N LEU A 58 7.93 -13.79 -1.86
CA LEU A 58 8.92 -14.49 -2.69
C LEU A 58 10.36 -14.22 -2.23
N LYS A 59 10.68 -12.96 -1.89
CA LYS A 59 12.00 -12.60 -1.37
C LYS A 59 12.30 -13.25 -0.01
N GLU A 60 11.29 -13.45 0.83
CA GLU A 60 11.44 -14.16 2.10
C GLU A 60 11.66 -15.66 1.88
N GLN A 61 11.00 -16.26 0.88
CA GLN A 61 11.19 -17.68 0.52
C GLN A 61 12.57 -17.97 -0.09
N ILE A 62 13.09 -17.09 -0.96
CA ILE A 62 14.41 -17.27 -1.60
C ILE A 62 15.57 -17.15 -0.59
N LYS A 63 15.35 -16.47 0.53
CA LYS A 63 16.38 -16.31 1.58
C LYS A 63 16.50 -17.51 2.51
N ASN A 64 15.55 -18.45 2.46
CA ASN A 64 15.53 -19.68 3.25
C ASN A 64 15.94 -20.87 2.39
#